data_AF-Q22N72-F1
#
_entry.id   AF-Q22N72-F1
#
_cell.length_a   1.000
_cell.length_b   1.000
_cell.length_c   1.000
_cell.angle_alpha   90.00
_cell.angle_beta   90.00
_cell.angle_gamma   90.00
#
_symmetry.space_group_name_H-M   'P 1'
#
loop_
_entity.id
_entity.type
_entity.pdbx_description
1 polymer ?
#
loop_
_entity_poly.entity_id
_entity_poly.type
_entity_poly.pdbx_seq_one_letter_code
_entity_poly.pdbx_strand_id
1 'polypeptide(L)'
;MNKYLAIILISIAVLSTQGVWAFNLRDSRLSDLDQCFNNVKNTFQDLENIIKDIKELDFKKAFQQLGDLVKVLDKAIEKCADATCWMTGEKRCQNDNSSQCEKWGLIWYPKCKQGYHPFGCCICAQDCPSGFRDDGLYCAKPEAYGRGVGYPWKFGDGFNLNNANSRCLHDHPSGCEQSGAIIYPKCAQNFHSVGCCVCSPNCPSEMTDIGVSCQKLSYGRGVGYVNGRCIEENWNNYTPIEKFGKCIDQAKQIAQDIQDLISSLKPQNDDEKWKTLKLAYQLLQHTNPFLVHCIDPLVKEIEEINSQ
;
A
#
# COMPACT_ATOMS: atom_id res chain seq x y z
N MET A 1 -41.15 -53.02 -17.75
CA MET A 1 -40.23 -52.02 -17.17
C MET A 1 -39.99 -50.95 -18.22
N ASN A 2 -40.50 -49.74 -17.93
CA ASN A 2 -40.88 -48.77 -18.95
C ASN A 2 -39.67 -47.91 -19.34
N LYS A 3 -39.40 -47.75 -20.65
CA LYS A 3 -38.26 -46.94 -21.16
C LYS A 3 -38.24 -45.50 -20.60
N TYR A 4 -39.40 -44.99 -20.19
CA TYR A 4 -39.55 -43.71 -19.49
C TYR A 4 -38.90 -43.66 -18.11
N LEU A 5 -38.87 -44.76 -17.35
CA LEU A 5 -38.24 -44.80 -16.03
C LEU A 5 -36.71 -44.71 -16.13
N ALA A 6 -36.14 -45.34 -17.17
CA ALA A 6 -34.70 -45.27 -17.45
C ALA A 6 -34.28 -43.85 -17.89
N ILE A 7 -35.10 -43.18 -18.70
CA ILE A 7 -34.82 -41.80 -19.14
C ILE A 7 -34.91 -40.82 -17.97
N ILE A 8 -35.88 -40.98 -17.05
CA ILE A 8 -35.98 -40.13 -15.85
C ILE A 8 -34.79 -40.35 -14.91
N LEU A 9 -34.34 -41.60 -14.71
CA LEU A 9 -33.17 -41.89 -13.89
C LEU A 9 -31.86 -41.34 -14.50
N ILE A 10 -31.71 -41.37 -15.83
CA ILE A 10 -30.56 -40.80 -16.52
C ILE A 10 -30.59 -39.26 -16.44
N SER A 11 -31.76 -38.62 -16.56
CA SER A 11 -31.89 -37.17 -16.40
C SER A 11 -31.57 -36.69 -14.97
N ILE A 12 -31.97 -37.45 -13.95
CA ILE A 12 -31.62 -37.16 -12.54
C ILE A 12 -30.13 -37.37 -12.29
N ALA A 13 -29.52 -38.41 -12.88
CA ALA A 13 -28.08 -38.62 -12.81
C ALA A 13 -27.29 -37.49 -13.49
N VAL A 14 -27.73 -37.02 -14.66
CA VAL A 14 -27.07 -35.93 -15.40
C VAL A 14 -27.20 -34.59 -14.65
N LEU A 15 -28.36 -34.30 -14.03
CA LEU A 15 -28.56 -33.12 -13.18
C LEU A 15 -27.73 -33.19 -11.88
N SER A 16 -27.47 -34.38 -11.34
CA SER A 16 -26.55 -34.54 -10.19
C SER A 16 -25.07 -34.38 -10.55
N THR A 17 -24.70 -34.64 -11.82
CA THR A 17 -23.32 -34.44 -12.31
C THR A 17 -23.03 -33.02 -12.80
N GLN A 18 -24.06 -32.21 -13.08
CA GLN A 18 -23.88 -30.76 -13.33
C GLN A 18 -23.74 -29.94 -12.05
N GLY A 19 -23.88 -30.55 -10.87
CA GLY A 19 -23.47 -29.97 -9.58
C GLY A 19 -21.98 -30.17 -9.24
N VAL A 20 -21.22 -30.92 -10.07
CA VAL A 20 -19.85 -31.35 -9.75
C VAL A 20 -18.79 -30.71 -10.67
N TRP A 21 -19.18 -29.73 -11.50
CA TRP A 21 -18.24 -28.84 -12.21
C TRP A 21 -18.17 -27.42 -11.62
N ALA A 22 -18.61 -27.24 -10.38
CA ALA A 22 -18.06 -26.20 -9.50
C ALA A 22 -16.72 -26.70 -8.91
N PHE A 23 -15.82 -27.20 -9.76
CA PHE A 23 -14.49 -27.61 -9.34
C PHE A 23 -13.54 -26.43 -9.53
N ASN A 24 -12.97 -26.03 -8.38
CA ASN A 24 -11.75 -25.26 -8.19
C ASN A 24 -11.82 -23.73 -8.14
N LEU A 25 -12.63 -23.19 -7.23
CA LEU A 25 -12.21 -22.02 -6.42
C LEU A 25 -12.77 -22.11 -4.98
N ARG A 26 -12.64 -23.25 -4.30
CA ARG A 26 -12.82 -23.34 -2.85
C ARG A 26 -12.10 -24.57 -2.31
N ASP A 27 -10.95 -24.39 -1.68
CA ASP A 27 -10.80 -24.58 -0.23
C ASP A 27 -9.31 -24.68 0.15
N SER A 28 -8.69 -23.53 0.42
CA SER A 28 -7.39 -23.43 1.10
C SER A 28 -7.45 -22.45 2.27
N ARG A 29 -8.67 -22.16 2.75
CA ARG A 29 -8.93 -21.12 3.75
C ARG A 29 -9.69 -21.71 4.93
N LEU A 30 -8.96 -22.12 5.97
CA LEU A 30 -9.38 -21.61 7.29
C LEU A 30 -9.55 -20.10 7.07
N SER A 31 -10.74 -19.55 7.31
CA SER A 31 -10.92 -18.11 7.12
C SER A 31 -9.85 -17.36 7.92
N ASP A 32 -9.39 -16.21 7.43
CA ASP A 32 -8.39 -15.41 8.15
C ASP A 32 -8.87 -15.11 9.59
N LEU A 33 -10.19 -15.03 9.79
CA LEU A 33 -10.87 -14.98 11.09
C LEU A 33 -10.68 -16.26 11.92
N ASP A 34 -10.84 -17.44 11.33
CA ASP A 34 -10.61 -18.72 12.03
C ASP A 34 -9.14 -18.90 12.42
N GLN A 35 -8.19 -18.54 11.54
CA GLN A 35 -6.77 -18.60 11.87
C GLN A 35 -6.43 -17.63 13.00
N CYS A 36 -6.93 -16.40 12.91
CA CYS A 36 -6.72 -15.40 13.94
C CYS A 36 -7.33 -15.82 15.28
N PHE A 37 -8.60 -16.24 15.26
CA PHE A 37 -9.30 -16.73 16.44
C PHE A 37 -8.56 -17.91 17.07
N ASN A 38 -8.08 -18.87 16.26
CA ASN A 38 -7.32 -20.01 16.77
C ASN A 38 -5.95 -19.59 17.34
N ASN A 39 -5.27 -18.58 16.78
CA ASN A 39 -4.02 -18.07 17.34
C ASN A 39 -4.23 -17.41 18.72
N VAL A 40 -5.28 -16.59 18.86
CA VAL A 40 -5.66 -16.01 20.15
C VAL A 40 -6.07 -17.12 21.12
N LYS A 41 -6.90 -18.06 20.68
CA LYS A 41 -7.32 -19.20 21.50
C LYS A 41 -6.15 -20.04 22.01
N ASN A 42 -5.20 -20.37 21.14
CA ASN A 42 -4.01 -21.13 21.52
C ASN A 42 -3.11 -20.35 22.48
N THR A 43 -3.01 -19.03 22.31
CA THR A 43 -2.28 -18.14 23.25
C THR A 43 -2.92 -18.16 24.64
N PHE A 44 -4.25 -18.32 24.70
CA PHE A 44 -5.03 -18.25 25.93
C PHE A 44 -5.30 -19.62 26.58
N GLN A 45 -4.97 -20.74 25.93
CA GLN A 45 -5.16 -22.07 26.51
C GLN A 45 -4.29 -22.30 27.77
N ASP A 46 -3.24 -21.50 27.95
CA ASP A 46 -2.33 -21.57 29.10
C ASP A 46 -2.73 -20.66 30.29
N LEU A 47 -3.82 -19.89 30.18
CA LEU A 47 -4.25 -18.93 31.22
C LEU A 47 -4.78 -19.55 32.51
N GLU A 48 -5.22 -20.81 32.47
CA GLU A 48 -5.71 -21.51 33.66
C GLU A 48 -4.62 -21.62 34.74
N ASN A 49 -3.35 -21.69 34.33
CA ASN A 49 -2.20 -21.73 35.24
C ASN A 49 -1.93 -20.36 35.88
N ILE A 50 -2.11 -19.26 35.15
CA ILE A 50 -1.92 -17.88 35.66
C ILE A 50 -2.99 -17.55 36.72
N ILE A 51 -4.24 -17.93 36.46
CA ILE A 51 -5.34 -17.74 37.43
C ILE A 51 -5.10 -18.54 38.72
N LYS A 52 -4.49 -19.74 38.61
CA LYS A 52 -4.10 -20.55 39.76
C LYS A 52 -2.99 -19.88 40.57
N ASP A 53 -1.96 -19.36 39.91
CA ASP A 53 -0.83 -18.69 40.56
C ASP A 53 -1.26 -17.37 41.26
N ILE A 54 -2.22 -16.62 40.69
CA ILE A 54 -2.82 -15.43 41.34
C ILE A 54 -3.55 -15.81 42.65
N LYS A 55 -4.22 -16.97 42.69
CA LYS A 55 -4.93 -17.45 43.90
C LYS A 55 -3.98 -17.89 45.01
N GLU A 56 -2.75 -18.25 44.67
CA GLU A 56 -1.70 -18.65 45.61
C GLU A 56 -0.88 -17.44 46.14
N LEU A 57 -1.26 -16.19 45.79
CA LEU A 57 -0.64 -14.93 46.21
C LEU A 57 0.82 -14.72 45.77
N ASP A 58 1.31 -15.46 44.78
CA ASP A 58 2.62 -15.22 44.16
C ASP A 58 2.51 -14.14 43.07
N PHE A 59 2.37 -12.89 43.52
CA PHE A 59 2.19 -11.73 42.65
C PHE A 59 3.34 -11.54 41.66
N LYS A 60 4.59 -11.82 42.06
CA LYS A 60 5.77 -11.66 41.19
C LYS A 60 5.68 -12.61 39.99
N LYS A 61 5.41 -13.88 40.25
CA LYS A 61 5.25 -14.90 39.21
C LYS A 61 4.03 -14.62 38.34
N ALA A 62 2.92 -14.21 38.94
CA ALA A 62 1.70 -13.87 38.22
C ALA A 62 1.87 -12.69 37.25
N PHE A 63 2.54 -11.61 37.66
CA PHE A 63 2.77 -10.46 36.78
C PHE A 63 3.79 -10.73 35.66
N GLN A 64 4.81 -11.54 35.92
CA GLN A 64 5.75 -11.98 34.88
C GLN A 64 5.06 -12.82 33.80
N GLN A 65 4.24 -13.78 34.22
CA GLN A 65 3.44 -14.60 33.29
C GLN A 65 2.44 -13.75 32.50
N LEU A 66 1.80 -12.77 33.14
CA LEU A 66 0.91 -11.83 32.46
C LEU A 66 1.66 -11.00 31.41
N GLY A 67 2.84 -10.48 31.74
CA GLY A 67 3.68 -9.73 30.81
C GLY A 67 4.13 -10.56 29.61
N ASP A 68 4.53 -11.81 29.83
CA ASP A 68 4.93 -12.71 28.75
C ASP A 68 3.75 -13.14 27.87
N LEU A 69 2.59 -13.39 28.47
CA LEU A 69 1.35 -13.64 27.76
C LEU A 69 0.96 -12.45 26.87
N VAL A 70 1.04 -11.23 27.41
CA VAL A 70 0.72 -10.00 26.66
C VAL A 70 1.64 -9.82 25.47
N LYS A 71 2.94 -10.11 25.58
CA LYS A 71 3.87 -10.05 24.43
C LYS A 71 3.54 -11.07 23.34
N VAL A 72 3.12 -12.28 23.72
CA VAL A 72 2.71 -13.32 22.76
C VAL A 72 1.38 -12.94 22.11
N LEU A 73 0.46 -12.41 22.90
CA LEU A 73 -0.83 -11.94 22.43
C LEU A 73 -0.70 -10.74 21.50
N ASP A 74 0.19 -9.79 21.81
CA ASP A 74 0.50 -8.64 20.97
C ASP A 74 0.96 -9.09 19.59
N LYS A 75 1.90 -10.04 19.51
CA LYS A 75 2.33 -10.66 18.24
C LYS A 75 1.21 -11.41 17.52
N ALA A 76 0.31 -12.06 18.25
CA ALA A 76 -0.83 -12.76 17.66
C ALA A 76 -1.82 -11.76 17.05
N ILE A 77 -2.09 -10.66 17.77
CA ILE A 77 -2.98 -9.58 17.33
C ILE A 77 -2.36 -8.77 16.21
N GLU A 78 -1.05 -8.49 16.22
CA GLU A 78 -0.33 -7.85 15.10
C GLU A 78 -0.48 -8.66 13.80
N LYS A 79 -0.30 -9.99 13.87
CA LYS A 79 -0.52 -10.87 12.70
C LYS A 79 -1.99 -10.90 12.25
N CYS A 80 -2.93 -10.70 13.18
CA CYS A 80 -4.35 -10.56 12.87
C CYS A 80 -4.73 -9.17 12.32
N ALA A 81 -3.97 -8.13 12.66
CA ALA A 81 -4.23 -6.75 12.26
C ALA A 81 -4.05 -6.55 10.74
N ASP A 82 -3.14 -7.30 10.14
CA ASP A 82 -2.97 -7.35 8.67
C ASP A 82 -4.07 -8.16 7.98
N ALA A 83 -4.55 -9.23 8.62
CA ALA A 83 -5.52 -10.14 8.01
C ALA A 83 -6.98 -9.67 8.16
N THR A 84 -7.28 -8.85 9.17
CA THR A 84 -8.67 -8.54 9.55
C THR A 84 -8.83 -7.14 10.18
N CYS A 85 -9.06 -6.13 9.34
CA CYS A 85 -9.89 -4.94 9.63
C CYS A 85 -9.66 -4.14 10.92
N TRP A 86 -8.53 -3.44 11.00
CA TRP A 86 -8.25 -2.47 12.05
C TRP A 86 -8.80 -1.05 11.75
N MET A 87 -8.65 -0.56 10.53
CA MET A 87 -9.10 0.78 10.11
C MET A 87 -9.49 0.78 8.62
N THR A 88 -10.22 1.81 8.15
CA THR A 88 -10.51 1.99 6.72
C THR A 88 -9.22 2.01 5.89
N GLY A 89 -9.32 1.63 4.61
CA GLY A 89 -8.17 1.68 3.71
C GLY A 89 -7.51 3.07 3.68
N GLU A 90 -8.31 4.12 3.83
CA GLU A 90 -7.86 5.50 3.96
C GLU A 90 -6.92 5.73 5.14
N LYS A 91 -7.34 5.36 6.36
CA LYS A 91 -6.56 5.57 7.59
C LYS A 91 -5.27 4.77 7.58
N ARG A 92 -5.31 3.53 7.06
CA ARG A 92 -4.09 2.71 6.90
C ARG A 92 -3.11 3.37 5.94
N CYS A 93 -3.62 3.86 4.81
CA CYS A 93 -2.80 4.60 3.86
C CYS A 93 -2.16 5.84 4.49
N GLN A 94 -2.91 6.62 5.27
CA GLN A 94 -2.43 7.84 5.92
C GLN A 94 -1.34 7.55 6.96
N ASN A 95 -1.49 6.47 7.74
CA ASN A 95 -0.51 6.08 8.74
C ASN A 95 0.82 5.63 8.12
N ASP A 96 0.77 4.80 7.08
CA ASP A 96 1.99 4.24 6.46
C ASP A 96 2.79 5.28 5.67
N ASN A 97 2.10 6.25 5.06
CA ASN A 97 2.72 7.13 4.07
C ASN A 97 2.95 8.55 4.59
N SER A 98 2.47 8.90 5.80
CA SER A 98 2.51 10.26 6.38
C SER A 98 1.96 11.37 5.45
N SER A 99 1.32 10.99 4.34
CA SER A 99 0.88 11.82 3.23
C SER A 99 -0.63 11.71 3.09
N GLN A 100 -1.25 12.73 2.48
CA GLN A 100 -2.66 12.64 2.13
C GLN A 100 -2.90 11.48 1.16
N CYS A 101 -3.95 10.71 1.38
CA CYS A 101 -4.34 9.61 0.51
C CYS A 101 -5.54 10.01 -0.36
N GLU A 102 -5.67 9.35 -1.50
CA GLU A 102 -6.77 9.53 -2.44
C GLU A 102 -7.34 8.17 -2.85
N LYS A 103 -8.64 8.14 -3.14
CA LYS A 103 -9.37 6.93 -3.48
C LYS A 103 -9.41 6.75 -4.99
N TRP A 104 -9.01 5.57 -5.47
CA TRP A 104 -9.12 5.17 -6.86
C TRP A 104 -9.90 3.85 -6.95
N GLY A 105 -11.15 3.92 -7.42
CA GLY A 105 -12.08 2.79 -7.37
C GLY A 105 -12.41 2.41 -5.93
N LEU A 106 -12.13 1.16 -5.53
CA LEU A 106 -12.35 0.62 -4.17
C LEU A 106 -11.09 0.64 -3.29
N ILE A 107 -9.99 1.21 -3.80
CA ILE A 107 -8.66 1.11 -3.20
C ILE A 107 -8.15 2.53 -2.91
N TRP A 108 -7.49 2.70 -1.78
CA TRP A 108 -6.83 3.94 -1.39
C TRP A 108 -5.35 3.90 -1.73
N TYR A 109 -4.82 5.04 -2.19
CA TYR A 109 -3.41 5.19 -2.53
C TYR A 109 -2.87 6.48 -1.95
N PRO A 110 -1.56 6.56 -1.67
CA PRO A 110 -0.95 7.85 -1.31
C PRO A 110 -1.03 8.79 -2.52
N LYS A 111 -1.23 10.08 -2.24
CA LYS A 111 -1.19 11.11 -3.29
C LYS A 111 0.18 11.16 -3.93
N CYS A 112 0.20 11.62 -5.17
CA CYS A 112 1.46 11.90 -5.84
C CYS A 112 2.23 13.04 -5.16
N LYS A 113 3.56 12.97 -5.29
CA LYS A 113 4.46 14.07 -4.96
C LYS A 113 4.11 15.28 -5.81
N GLN A 114 4.49 16.47 -5.33
CA GLN A 114 4.30 17.71 -6.08
C GLN A 114 4.92 17.61 -7.49
N GLY A 115 4.18 18.06 -8.50
CA GLY A 115 4.58 17.97 -9.91
C GLY A 115 4.30 16.62 -10.58
N TYR A 116 3.56 15.73 -9.90
CA TYR A 116 3.09 14.46 -10.43
C TYR A 116 1.57 14.33 -10.23
N HIS A 117 0.91 13.64 -11.14
CA HIS A 117 -0.51 13.33 -11.06
C HIS A 117 -0.79 11.82 -11.23
N PRO A 118 -1.96 11.33 -10.79
CA PRO A 118 -2.37 9.96 -10.99
C PRO A 118 -2.57 9.57 -12.45
N PHE A 119 -1.79 8.57 -12.89
CA PHE A 119 -2.02 7.83 -14.13
C PHE A 119 -2.50 6.42 -13.78
N GLY A 120 -3.80 6.17 -13.91
CA GLY A 120 -4.44 4.94 -13.42
C GLY A 120 -4.42 4.84 -11.89
N CYS A 121 -4.49 3.61 -11.36
CA CYS A 121 -4.57 3.37 -9.91
C CYS A 121 -3.27 3.63 -9.17
N CYS A 122 -2.15 3.27 -9.81
CA CYS A 122 -0.98 2.81 -9.07
C CYS A 122 0.31 3.49 -9.52
N ILE A 123 0.21 4.45 -10.45
CA ILE A 123 1.36 5.17 -11.01
C ILE A 123 1.16 6.67 -10.81
N CYS A 124 2.24 7.34 -10.43
CA CYS A 124 2.37 8.79 -10.47
C CYS A 124 3.21 9.16 -11.68
N ALA A 125 2.67 10.00 -12.56
CA ALA A 125 3.35 10.50 -13.75
C ALA A 125 3.62 12.00 -13.61
N GLN A 126 4.78 12.45 -14.04
CA GLN A 126 5.16 13.87 -14.00
C GLN A 126 4.21 14.73 -14.86
N ASP A 127 3.92 15.95 -14.43
CA ASP A 127 3.14 16.90 -15.23
C ASP A 127 3.91 17.32 -16.49
N CYS A 128 3.18 17.49 -17.60
CA CYS A 128 3.80 18.03 -18.81
C CYS A 128 4.10 19.53 -18.67
N PRO A 129 5.26 19.99 -19.20
CA PRO A 129 5.56 21.41 -19.27
C PRO A 129 4.53 22.15 -20.15
N SER A 130 4.45 23.47 -19.99
CA SER A 130 3.60 24.30 -20.84
C SER A 130 3.94 24.14 -22.33
N GLY A 131 2.91 24.01 -23.17
CA GLY A 131 3.06 23.82 -24.62
C GLY A 131 3.22 22.36 -25.08
N PHE A 132 3.32 21.41 -24.16
CA PHE A 132 3.30 19.99 -24.48
C PHE A 132 1.91 19.41 -24.21
N ARG A 133 1.46 18.50 -25.07
CA ARG A 133 0.20 17.79 -24.86
C ARG A 133 0.45 16.57 -23.98
N ASP A 134 -0.37 16.40 -22.96
CA ASP A 134 -0.29 15.24 -22.07
C ASP A 134 -0.95 14.00 -22.70
N ASP A 135 -0.13 13.00 -23.03
CA ASP A 135 -0.55 11.71 -23.60
C ASP A 135 -0.33 10.57 -22.58
N GLY A 136 -0.51 10.84 -21.28
CA GLY A 136 -0.40 9.86 -20.20
C GLY A 136 1.01 9.74 -19.66
N LEU A 137 1.76 8.70 -20.02
CA LEU A 137 3.17 8.53 -19.64
C LEU A 137 4.14 9.35 -20.52
N TYR A 138 3.61 10.09 -21.48
CA TYR A 138 4.37 10.85 -22.45
C TYR A 138 3.84 12.28 -22.56
N CYS A 139 4.73 13.21 -22.87
CA CYS A 139 4.40 14.58 -23.26
C CYS A 139 4.67 14.72 -24.76
N ALA A 140 3.63 14.79 -25.58
CA ALA A 140 3.79 15.05 -27.00
C ALA A 140 4.36 16.46 -27.21
N LYS A 141 5.41 16.52 -28.02
CA LYS A 141 6.12 17.77 -28.32
C LYS A 141 5.22 18.71 -29.13
N PRO A 142 5.41 20.04 -29.00
CA PRO A 142 4.80 21.00 -29.90
C PRO A 142 5.29 20.82 -31.35
N GLU A 143 4.69 21.55 -32.27
CA GLU A 143 4.95 21.42 -33.71
C GLU A 143 6.45 21.58 -34.04
N ALA A 144 6.99 20.59 -34.75
CA ALA A 144 8.31 20.65 -35.34
C ALA A 144 8.25 21.43 -36.66
N TYR A 145 9.35 22.07 -37.04
CA TYR A 145 9.39 22.84 -38.29
C TYR A 145 10.56 22.41 -39.18
N GLY A 146 10.37 22.60 -40.49
CA GLY A 146 11.38 22.34 -41.50
C GLY A 146 12.33 23.52 -41.69
N ARG A 147 13.61 23.22 -41.91
CA ARG A 147 14.67 24.20 -42.21
C ARG A 147 14.88 24.46 -43.71
N GLY A 148 13.92 24.01 -44.52
CA GLY A 148 14.03 24.03 -45.98
C GLY A 148 14.99 22.96 -46.53
N VAL A 149 15.34 23.12 -47.80
CA VAL A 149 16.20 22.18 -48.54
C VAL A 149 17.70 22.32 -48.23
N GLY A 150 18.08 23.38 -47.53
CA GLY A 150 19.48 23.70 -47.20
C GLY A 150 20.25 24.30 -48.37
N TYR A 151 21.55 24.48 -48.14
CA TYR A 151 22.52 25.08 -49.04
C TYR A 151 23.50 23.99 -49.49
N PRO A 152 23.25 23.34 -50.63
CA PRO A 152 24.18 22.37 -51.18
C PRO A 152 25.40 23.07 -51.78
N TRP A 153 26.43 22.27 -52.08
CA TRP A 153 27.51 22.67 -52.99
C TRP A 153 26.93 23.05 -54.36
N LYS A 154 27.48 24.09 -54.98
CA LYS A 154 27.08 24.55 -56.32
C LYS A 154 28.30 24.65 -57.24
N PHE A 155 28.09 24.52 -58.54
CA PHE A 155 29.15 24.66 -59.53
C PHE A 155 29.82 26.04 -59.39
N GLY A 156 31.14 26.05 -59.27
CA GLY A 156 31.94 27.24 -58.93
C GLY A 156 32.34 27.34 -57.47
N ASP A 157 31.83 26.46 -56.59
CA ASP A 157 32.33 26.33 -55.23
C ASP A 157 33.66 25.56 -55.19
N GLY A 158 34.49 25.84 -54.18
CA GLY A 158 35.67 25.01 -53.89
C GLY A 158 35.29 23.58 -53.52
N PHE A 159 36.26 22.67 -53.40
CA PHE A 159 36.04 21.25 -53.03
C PHE A 159 35.66 21.05 -51.54
N ASN A 160 34.97 22.02 -50.93
CA ASN A 160 34.47 22.00 -49.56
C ASN A 160 33.14 22.79 -49.46
N LEU A 161 32.53 22.81 -48.28
CA LEU A 161 31.23 23.46 -48.06
C LEU A 161 31.35 24.91 -47.56
N ASN A 162 32.52 25.55 -47.62
CA ASN A 162 32.70 26.91 -47.10
C ASN A 162 31.81 27.92 -47.83
N ASN A 163 31.75 27.84 -49.15
CA ASN A 163 30.90 28.74 -49.94
C ASN A 163 29.42 28.50 -49.68
N ALA A 164 29.00 27.23 -49.51
CA ALA A 164 27.65 26.89 -49.12
C ALA A 164 27.31 27.46 -47.73
N ASN A 165 28.25 27.38 -46.79
CA ASN A 165 28.11 27.95 -45.46
C ASN A 165 28.05 29.48 -45.49
N SER A 166 28.86 30.15 -46.31
CA SER A 166 28.79 31.61 -46.49
C SER A 166 27.44 32.06 -47.03
N ARG A 167 26.87 31.34 -48.00
CA ARG A 167 25.51 31.61 -48.49
C ARG A 167 24.47 31.43 -47.39
N CYS A 168 24.59 30.36 -46.60
CA CYS A 168 23.70 30.13 -45.47
C CYS A 168 23.81 31.26 -44.43
N LEU A 169 25.01 31.66 -44.04
CA LEU A 169 25.24 32.72 -43.03
C LEU A 169 24.77 34.09 -43.51
N HIS A 170 24.82 34.34 -44.82
CA HIS A 170 24.26 35.55 -45.42
C HIS A 170 22.74 35.63 -45.22
N ASP A 171 22.03 34.53 -45.49
CA ASP A 171 20.57 34.48 -45.38
C ASP A 171 20.09 34.26 -43.93
N HIS A 172 20.92 33.62 -43.10
CA HIS A 172 20.65 33.25 -41.72
C HIS A 172 21.79 33.66 -40.77
N PRO A 173 21.83 34.94 -40.36
CA PRO A 173 22.88 35.47 -39.48
C PRO A 173 22.92 34.79 -38.09
N SER A 174 21.83 34.12 -37.68
CA SER A 174 21.74 33.35 -36.44
C SER A 174 22.63 32.10 -36.42
N GLY A 175 23.16 31.68 -37.56
CA GLY A 175 24.16 30.64 -37.69
C GLY A 175 23.70 29.45 -38.52
N CYS A 176 24.68 28.68 -38.97
CA CYS A 176 24.50 27.51 -39.82
C CYS A 176 25.26 26.30 -39.28
N GLU A 177 24.82 25.11 -39.68
CA GLU A 177 25.43 23.83 -39.32
C GLU A 177 25.36 22.86 -40.49
N GLN A 178 26.34 21.94 -40.55
CA GLN A 178 26.43 20.95 -41.61
C GLN A 178 25.65 19.69 -41.23
N SER A 179 24.84 19.16 -42.13
CA SER A 179 24.25 17.82 -42.03
C SER A 179 24.52 17.05 -43.31
N GLY A 180 25.36 16.02 -43.22
CA GLY A 180 25.87 15.30 -44.38
C GLY A 180 26.65 16.22 -45.32
N ALA A 181 26.26 16.27 -46.60
CA ALA A 181 26.89 17.09 -47.64
C ALA A 181 26.20 18.44 -47.88
N ILE A 182 25.29 18.86 -47.00
CA ILE A 182 24.46 20.06 -47.16
C ILE A 182 24.58 20.93 -45.89
N ILE A 183 24.60 22.25 -46.06
CA ILE A 183 24.56 23.20 -44.95
C ILE A 183 23.11 23.63 -44.66
N TYR A 184 22.69 23.63 -43.41
CA TYR A 184 21.37 24.08 -42.96
C TYR A 184 21.50 25.25 -41.97
N PRO A 185 20.49 26.11 -41.86
CA PRO A 185 20.42 27.05 -40.76
C PRO A 185 20.34 26.30 -39.42
N LYS A 186 20.87 26.90 -38.35
CA LYS A 186 20.69 26.33 -37.00
C LYS A 186 19.23 26.35 -36.58
N CYS A 187 18.85 25.40 -35.73
CA CYS A 187 17.54 25.42 -35.12
C CYS A 187 17.38 26.64 -34.19
N ALA A 188 16.14 27.09 -34.02
CA ALA A 188 15.77 28.11 -33.07
C ALA A 188 16.06 27.64 -31.63
N GLN A 189 16.08 28.58 -30.70
CA GLN A 189 16.30 28.26 -29.29
C GLN A 189 15.28 27.23 -28.80
N ASN A 190 15.75 26.25 -28.02
CA ASN A 190 14.97 25.12 -27.49
C ASN A 190 14.53 24.08 -28.54
N PHE A 191 15.14 24.07 -29.72
CA PHE A 191 14.99 23.03 -30.72
C PHE A 191 16.34 22.40 -31.04
N HIS A 192 16.32 21.15 -31.49
CA HIS A 192 17.48 20.45 -32.02
C HIS A 192 17.16 19.84 -33.38
N SER A 193 18.21 19.63 -34.18
CA SER A 193 18.07 18.99 -35.48
C SER A 193 17.81 17.49 -35.34
N VAL A 194 16.72 17.01 -35.94
CA VAL A 194 16.44 15.60 -36.14
C VAL A 194 16.62 15.29 -37.64
N GLY A 195 17.61 14.46 -37.96
CA GLY A 195 18.01 14.22 -39.35
C GLY A 195 18.63 15.45 -40.01
N CYS A 196 18.33 15.66 -41.31
CA CYS A 196 18.91 16.78 -42.07
C CYS A 196 18.19 18.10 -41.80
N CYS A 197 16.86 18.06 -41.71
CA CYS A 197 16.05 19.17 -42.17
C CYS A 197 14.93 19.55 -41.21
N VAL A 198 14.74 18.83 -40.10
CA VAL A 198 13.66 19.05 -39.15
C VAL A 198 14.25 19.54 -37.84
N CYS A 199 13.69 20.63 -37.30
CA CYS A 199 13.94 21.06 -35.94
C CYS A 199 12.82 20.55 -35.05
N SER A 200 13.16 19.67 -34.11
CA SER A 200 12.24 19.15 -33.09
C SER A 200 12.44 19.92 -31.78
N PRO A 201 11.36 20.25 -31.05
CA PRO A 201 11.48 20.81 -29.70
C PRO A 201 12.30 19.91 -28.78
N ASN A 202 13.11 20.51 -27.93
CA ASN A 202 13.86 19.82 -26.89
C ASN A 202 12.91 19.34 -25.79
N CYS A 203 13.16 18.14 -25.26
CA CYS A 203 12.53 17.71 -24.03
C CYS A 203 13.06 18.52 -22.83
N PRO A 204 12.21 18.88 -21.85
CA PRO A 204 12.67 19.47 -20.60
C PRO A 204 13.62 18.54 -19.85
N SER A 205 14.44 19.10 -18.96
CA SER A 205 15.36 18.31 -18.14
C SER A 205 14.62 17.24 -17.34
N GLU A 206 15.23 16.05 -17.32
CA GLU A 206 14.77 14.80 -16.69
C GLU A 206 13.71 14.00 -17.47
N MET A 207 13.20 14.49 -18.60
CA MET A 207 12.40 13.66 -19.52
C MET A 207 13.27 13.05 -20.62
N THR A 208 12.95 11.82 -21.03
CA THR A 208 13.69 11.13 -22.10
C THR A 208 13.07 11.43 -23.46
N ASP A 209 13.87 11.90 -24.41
CA ASP A 209 13.42 12.16 -25.77
C ASP A 209 13.18 10.84 -26.52
N ILE A 210 11.95 10.61 -26.98
CA ILE A 210 11.55 9.42 -27.73
C ILE A 210 11.09 9.77 -29.16
N GLY A 211 11.55 10.91 -29.67
CA GLY A 211 11.27 11.40 -31.02
C GLY A 211 10.11 12.39 -31.05
N VAL A 212 8.88 11.90 -31.21
CA VAL A 212 7.67 12.74 -31.28
C VAL A 212 7.18 13.23 -29.92
N SER A 213 7.65 12.59 -28.84
CA SER A 213 7.24 12.87 -27.47
C SER A 213 8.44 12.82 -26.53
N CYS A 214 8.22 13.26 -25.31
CA CYS A 214 9.13 13.12 -24.19
C CYS A 214 8.52 12.13 -23.20
N GLN A 215 9.24 11.06 -22.85
CA GLN A 215 8.86 10.14 -21.81
C GLN A 215 9.05 10.78 -20.44
N LYS A 216 7.95 10.81 -19.67
CA LYS A 216 7.91 11.39 -18.33
C LYS A 216 8.66 10.52 -17.33
N LEU A 217 9.13 11.15 -16.26
CA LEU A 217 9.41 10.41 -15.03
C LEU A 217 8.11 9.86 -14.45
N SER A 218 8.17 8.63 -13.94
CA SER A 218 7.05 8.02 -13.23
C SER A 218 7.54 7.11 -12.12
N TYR A 219 6.69 6.90 -11.12
CA TYR A 219 6.97 5.96 -10.04
C TYR A 219 5.68 5.27 -9.57
N GLY A 220 5.84 4.06 -9.04
CA GLY A 220 4.75 3.29 -8.46
C GLY A 220 4.41 3.77 -7.05
N ARG A 221 3.11 3.79 -6.71
CA ARG A 221 2.62 4.14 -5.38
C ARG A 221 2.14 2.93 -4.55
N GLY A 222 2.60 1.74 -4.92
CA GLY A 222 2.24 0.47 -4.31
C GLY A 222 0.95 -0.16 -4.85
N VAL A 223 0.53 -1.27 -4.21
CA VAL A 223 -0.68 -2.02 -4.54
C VAL A 223 -1.97 -1.43 -3.96
N GLY A 224 -1.82 -0.42 -3.10
CA GLY A 224 -2.92 0.31 -2.47
C GLY A 224 -3.59 -0.43 -1.30
N TYR A 225 -4.51 0.27 -0.64
CA TYR A 225 -5.16 -0.12 0.59
C TYR A 225 -6.66 -0.30 0.34
N VAL A 226 -7.13 -1.54 0.32
CA VAL A 226 -8.57 -1.83 0.18
C VAL A 226 -9.33 -1.38 1.43
N ASN A 227 -10.61 -1.02 1.29
CA ASN A 227 -11.49 -1.08 2.44
C ASN A 227 -11.77 -2.57 2.73
N GLY A 228 -11.38 -3.05 3.91
CA GLY A 228 -11.87 -4.36 4.36
C GLY A 228 -13.38 -4.28 4.63
N ARG A 229 -14.06 -5.44 4.70
CA ARG A 229 -15.40 -5.54 5.31
C ARG A 229 -15.27 -5.34 6.81
N CYS A 230 -14.94 -4.14 7.23
CA CYS A 230 -14.88 -3.80 8.63
C CYS A 230 -16.32 -3.57 9.06
N ILE A 231 -16.75 -4.24 10.13
CA ILE A 231 -18.03 -3.95 10.76
C ILE A 231 -17.87 -2.58 11.43
N GLU A 232 -18.02 -1.51 10.64
CA GLU A 232 -17.98 -0.10 11.08
C GLU A 232 -18.98 0.15 12.22
N GLU A 233 -20.01 -0.68 12.36
CA GLU A 233 -21.08 -0.50 13.33
C GLU A 233 -20.70 -0.89 14.77
N ASN A 234 -19.62 -1.66 15.00
CA ASN A 234 -19.31 -2.22 16.33
C ASN A 234 -18.20 -1.50 17.14
N TRP A 235 -17.56 -0.46 16.56
CA TRP A 235 -16.27 0.00 17.08
C TRP A 235 -15.98 1.50 17.06
N ASN A 236 -16.91 2.35 16.61
CA ASN A 236 -16.71 3.80 16.51
C ASN A 236 -16.62 4.58 17.83
N ASN A 237 -16.53 3.92 18.98
CA ASN A 237 -16.43 4.58 20.28
C ASN A 237 -15.30 3.96 21.12
N TYR A 238 -14.03 4.26 20.84
CA TYR A 238 -13.01 4.11 21.88
C TYR A 238 -11.99 5.25 21.81
N THR A 239 -12.09 6.11 22.83
CA THR A 239 -11.15 7.18 23.15
C THR A 239 -9.82 6.60 23.67
N PRO A 240 -8.68 7.24 23.36
CA PRO A 240 -7.42 6.97 24.04
C PRO A 240 -7.59 7.04 25.56
N ILE A 241 -6.90 6.13 26.23
CA ILE A 241 -6.85 5.96 27.67
C ILE A 241 -6.16 7.17 28.30
N GLU A 242 -6.90 8.24 28.55
CA GLU A 242 -6.40 9.41 29.30
C GLU A 242 -6.91 9.48 30.73
N LYS A 243 -7.62 8.46 31.24
CA LYS A 243 -8.05 8.43 32.64
C LYS A 243 -8.12 7.01 33.19
N PHE A 244 -6.97 6.43 33.54
CA PHE A 244 -7.00 5.39 34.56
C PHE A 244 -6.57 5.94 35.91
N GLY A 245 -7.37 5.62 36.93
CA GLY A 245 -7.15 5.96 38.33
C GLY A 245 -5.99 5.17 38.94
N LYS A 246 -6.09 4.82 40.22
CA LYS A 246 -5.03 4.13 40.96
C LYS A 246 -4.74 2.74 40.37
N CYS A 247 -3.50 2.26 40.46
CA CYS A 247 -3.06 0.95 39.96
C CYS A 247 -3.94 -0.23 40.43
N ILE A 248 -4.53 -0.14 41.63
CA ILE A 248 -5.45 -1.15 42.16
C ILE A 248 -6.73 -1.28 41.31
N ASP A 249 -7.26 -0.16 40.83
CA ASP A 249 -8.49 -0.15 40.02
C ASP A 249 -8.20 -0.68 38.61
N GLN A 250 -7.01 -0.36 38.08
CA GLN A 250 -6.52 -0.92 36.81
C GLN A 250 -6.34 -2.44 36.90
N ALA A 251 -5.74 -2.94 37.97
CA ALA A 251 -5.56 -4.38 38.18
C ALA A 251 -6.90 -5.12 38.25
N LYS A 252 -7.93 -4.53 38.89
CA LYS A 252 -9.28 -5.10 38.92
C LYS A 252 -9.92 -5.14 37.53
N GLN A 253 -9.74 -4.08 36.74
CA GLN A 253 -10.28 -4.03 35.38
C GLN A 253 -9.60 -5.08 34.48
N ILE A 254 -8.27 -5.19 34.52
CA ILE A 254 -7.51 -6.21 33.78
C ILE A 254 -7.96 -7.61 34.18
N ALA A 255 -8.16 -7.86 35.48
CA ALA A 255 -8.66 -9.15 35.95
C ALA A 255 -10.06 -9.47 35.38
N GLN A 256 -10.95 -8.47 35.30
CA GLN A 256 -12.26 -8.63 34.68
C GLN A 256 -12.15 -8.90 33.17
N ASP A 257 -11.31 -8.16 32.46
CA ASP A 257 -11.12 -8.32 31.02
C ASP A 257 -10.57 -9.72 30.68
N ILE A 258 -9.65 -10.24 31.51
CA ILE A 258 -9.15 -11.63 31.39
C ILE A 258 -10.29 -12.63 31.56
N GLN A 259 -11.15 -12.46 32.56
CA GLN A 259 -12.30 -13.36 32.79
C GLN A 259 -13.29 -13.32 31.62
N ASP A 260 -13.63 -12.12 31.15
CA ASP A 260 -14.54 -11.92 30.02
C ASP A 260 -13.98 -12.57 28.76
N LEU A 261 -12.69 -12.38 28.50
CA LEU A 261 -12.00 -12.98 27.36
C LEU A 261 -12.00 -14.50 27.45
N ILE A 262 -11.62 -15.08 28.58
CA ILE A 262 -11.63 -16.53 28.78
C ILE A 262 -13.03 -17.11 28.54
N SER A 263 -14.07 -16.44 29.04
CA SER A 263 -15.45 -16.87 28.83
C SER A 263 -15.88 -16.89 27.36
N SER A 264 -15.26 -16.05 26.53
CA SER A 264 -15.55 -15.91 25.10
C SER A 264 -14.80 -16.90 24.19
N LEU A 265 -13.75 -17.59 24.68
CA LEU A 265 -12.90 -18.51 23.90
C LEU A 265 -13.58 -19.80 23.38
N LYS A 266 -14.86 -20.00 23.67
CA LYS A 266 -15.67 -21.13 23.15
C LYS A 266 -16.80 -20.66 22.21
N PRO A 267 -16.53 -19.87 21.16
CA PRO A 267 -17.56 -19.39 20.27
C PRO A 267 -17.95 -20.45 19.24
N GLN A 268 -19.20 -20.40 18.81
CA GLN A 268 -19.80 -21.31 17.83
C GLN A 268 -20.03 -20.65 16.46
N ASN A 269 -19.98 -19.32 16.37
CA ASN A 269 -20.21 -18.57 15.14
C ASN A 269 -19.23 -17.39 14.99
N ASP A 270 -19.23 -16.76 13.82
CA ASP A 270 -18.28 -15.71 13.47
C ASP A 270 -18.47 -14.42 14.30
N ASP A 271 -19.69 -14.07 14.69
CA ASP A 271 -19.96 -12.90 15.54
C ASP A 271 -19.36 -13.05 16.94
N GLU A 272 -19.43 -14.25 17.51
CA GLU A 272 -18.83 -14.57 18.79
C GLU A 272 -17.29 -14.61 18.72
N LYS A 273 -16.71 -15.05 17.59
CA LYS A 273 -15.26 -14.95 17.36
C LYS A 273 -14.81 -13.49 17.32
N TRP A 274 -15.56 -12.61 16.66
CA TRP A 274 -15.28 -11.18 16.66
C TRP A 274 -15.37 -10.55 18.04
N LYS A 275 -16.37 -10.92 18.85
CA LYS A 275 -16.47 -10.50 20.25
C LYS A 275 -15.27 -10.96 21.08
N THR A 276 -14.71 -12.13 20.77
CA THR A 276 -13.51 -12.63 21.45
C THR A 276 -12.28 -11.81 21.07
N LEU A 277 -12.09 -11.55 19.77
CA LEU A 277 -10.99 -10.70 19.29
C LEU A 277 -11.07 -9.28 19.87
N LYS A 278 -12.30 -8.77 20.07
CA LYS A 278 -12.56 -7.49 20.74
C LYS A 278 -11.99 -7.44 22.14
N LEU A 279 -12.33 -8.44 22.95
CA LEU A 279 -11.89 -8.56 24.33
C LEU A 279 -10.37 -8.74 24.44
N ALA A 280 -9.77 -9.51 23.52
CA ALA A 280 -8.32 -9.69 23.44
C ALA A 280 -7.57 -8.37 23.19
N TYR A 281 -8.08 -7.56 22.28
CA TYR A 281 -7.51 -6.24 22.02
C TYR A 281 -7.68 -5.29 23.22
N GLN A 282 -8.85 -5.26 23.85
CA GLN A 282 -9.11 -4.42 25.04
C GLN A 282 -8.14 -4.77 26.18
N LEU A 283 -7.91 -6.07 26.41
CA LEU A 283 -6.96 -6.54 27.39
C LEU A 283 -5.53 -6.03 27.11
N LEU A 284 -5.07 -6.07 25.85
CA LEU A 284 -3.75 -5.52 25.48
C LEU A 284 -3.64 -4.03 25.81
N GLN A 285 -4.68 -3.26 25.47
CA GLN A 285 -4.70 -1.81 25.70
C GLN A 285 -4.69 -1.44 27.19
N HIS A 286 -5.32 -2.25 28.05
CA HIS A 286 -5.29 -2.01 29.49
C HIS A 286 -4.00 -2.52 30.13
N THR A 287 -3.44 -3.63 29.64
CA THR A 287 -2.30 -4.29 30.29
C THR A 287 -0.97 -3.62 29.95
N ASN A 288 -0.76 -3.15 28.71
CA ASN A 288 0.50 -2.49 28.33
C ASN A 288 0.83 -1.26 29.20
N PRO A 289 -0.08 -0.27 29.38
CA PRO A 289 0.18 0.86 30.26
C PRO A 289 0.32 0.46 31.72
N PHE A 290 -0.45 -0.53 32.19
CA PHE A 290 -0.38 -1.02 33.57
C PHE A 290 0.99 -1.64 33.89
N LEU A 291 1.54 -2.46 32.99
CA LEU A 291 2.88 -3.04 33.18
C LEU A 291 3.93 -1.94 33.34
N VAL A 292 3.94 -0.97 32.41
CA VAL A 292 4.91 0.13 32.39
C VAL A 292 4.77 1.06 33.60
N HIS A 293 3.55 1.43 33.99
CA HIS A 293 3.32 2.47 34.98
C HIS A 293 3.14 1.96 36.42
N CYS A 294 2.67 0.73 36.59
CA CYS A 294 2.36 0.17 37.90
C CYS A 294 3.31 -0.96 38.32
N ILE A 295 3.77 -1.80 37.38
CA ILE A 295 4.54 -3.00 37.72
C ILE A 295 6.04 -2.77 37.64
N ASP A 296 6.54 -2.22 36.54
CA ASP A 296 7.98 -2.01 36.33
C ASP A 296 8.65 -1.21 37.47
N PRO A 297 8.03 -0.12 38.00
CA PRO A 297 8.60 0.61 39.13
C PRO A 297 8.66 -0.22 40.43
N LEU A 298 7.61 -1.00 40.73
CA LEU A 298 7.54 -1.84 41.93
C LEU A 298 8.56 -2.97 41.90
N VAL A 299 8.77 -3.60 40.73
CA VAL A 299 9.78 -4.65 40.57
C VAL A 299 11.17 -4.10 40.86
N LYS A 300 11.48 -2.91 40.32
CA LYS A 300 12.76 -2.24 40.54
C LYS A 300 12.99 -1.91 42.02
N GLU A 301 12.00 -1.39 42.73
CA GLU A 301 12.09 -1.11 44.17
C GLU A 301 12.36 -2.38 44.99
N ILE A 302 11.69 -3.50 44.66
CA ILE A 302 11.87 -4.78 45.36
C ILE A 302 13.27 -5.36 45.10
N GLU A 303 13.80 -5.22 43.89
CA GLU A 303 15.16 -5.67 43.56
C GLU A 303 16.22 -4.84 44.30
N GLU A 304 16.01 -3.53 44.43
CA GLU A 304 16.87 -2.64 45.21
C GLU A 304 16.87 -3.04 46.71
N ILE A 305 15.71 -3.36 47.29
CA ILE A 305 15.59 -3.80 48.70
C ILE A 305 16.28 -5.15 48.95
N ASN A 306 16.17 -6.11 48.04
CA ASN A 306 16.80 -7.43 48.21
C ASN A 306 18.31 -7.43 47.94
N SER A 307 18.86 -6.34 47.43
CA SER A 307 20.30 -6.15 47.18
C SER A 307 21.05 -5.52 48.37
N GLN A 308 20.32 -5.17 49.43
CA GLN A 308 20.84 -4.66 50.72
C GLN A 308 20.80 -5.76 51.80
#